data_AF-X1CET5-F1
#
_entry.id   AF-X1CET5-F1
#
_cell.length_a   1.000
_cell.length_b   1.000
_cell.length_c   1.000
_cell.angle_alpha   90.00
_cell.angle_beta   90.00
_cell.angle_gamma   90.00
#
_symmetry.space_group_name_H-M   'P 1'
#
loop_
_entity.id
_entity.type
_entity.pdbx_description
1 polymer ?
#
loop_
_entity_poly.entity_id
_entity_poly.type
_entity_poly.pdbx_seq_one_letter_code
_entity_poly.pdbx_strand_id
1 'polypeptide(L)' 'MLDILSEVPTDPFSGKPLIYRRTPSGFIVYSVGSNGKDDGGRETREITKILAEKDDDWVWYEGRE' A
#
# COMPACT_ATOMS: atom_id res chain seq x y z
N MET A 1 -8.62 24.46 -1.63
CA MET A 1 -8.75 23.85 -2.96
C MET A 1 -8.23 22.44 -2.83
N LEU A 2 -9.04 21.43 -3.11
CA LEU A 2 -8.57 20.04 -3.10
C LEU A 2 -7.74 19.82 -4.37
N ASP A 3 -6.44 19.61 -4.21
CA ASP A 3 -5.58 19.20 -5.32
C ASP A 3 -5.89 17.74 -5.66
N ILE A 4 -6.62 17.57 -6.76
CA ILE A 4 -6.87 16.27 -7.38
C ILE A 4 -5.80 16.09 -8.45
N LEU A 5 -5.07 14.97 -8.41
CA LEU A 5 -4.09 14.64 -9.43
C LEU A 5 -4.79 14.49 -10.79
N SER A 6 -4.19 15.08 -11.84
CA SER A 6 -4.71 14.98 -13.22
C SER A 6 -4.64 13.58 -13.80
N GLU A 7 -3.80 12.72 -13.23
CA GLU A 7 -3.61 11.33 -13.63
C GLU A 7 -3.31 10.45 -12.43
N VAL A 8 -3.47 9.14 -12.61
CA VAL A 8 -3.15 8.15 -11.58
C VAL A 8 -1.63 8.09 -11.43
N PRO A 9 -1.07 8.27 -10.21
CA PRO A 9 0.36 8.19 -10.02
C PRO A 9 0.86 6.75 -10.25
N THR A 10 2.02 6.67 -10.87
CA THR A 10 2.73 5.41 -11.08
C THR A 10 3.50 5.02 -9.82
N ASP A 11 3.47 3.74 -9.47
CA ASP A 11 4.34 3.13 -8.48
C ASP A 11 5.81 3.22 -8.93
N PRO A 12 6.69 3.86 -8.14
CA PRO A 12 8.10 4.02 -8.50
C PRO A 12 8.88 2.69 -8.57
N PHE A 13 8.38 1.61 -7.97
CA PHE A 13 9.08 0.32 -7.94
C PHE A 13 8.65 -0.60 -9.08
N SER A 14 7.37 -0.62 -9.45
CA SER A 14 6.87 -1.48 -10.52
C SER A 14 6.70 -0.79 -11.87
N GLY A 15 6.68 0.54 -11.91
CA GLY A 15 6.36 1.30 -13.13
C GLY A 15 4.89 1.16 -13.58
N LYS A 16 4.03 0.60 -12.72
CA LYS A 16 2.60 0.38 -12.96
C LYS A 16 1.76 1.26 -12.02
N PRO A 17 0.45 1.42 -12.24
CA PRO A 17 -0.41 2.08 -11.25
C PRO A 17 -0.35 1.40 -9.87
N LEU A 18 -0.51 2.18 -8.80
CA LEU A 18 -0.64 1.64 -7.44
C LEU A 18 -1.78 0.62 -7.35
N ILE A 19 -1.62 -0.37 -6.48
CA ILE A 19 -2.60 -1.44 -6.29
C ILE A 19 -3.70 -0.94 -5.36
N TYR A 20 -4.94 -0.94 -5.83
CA TYR A 20 -6.13 -0.62 -5.05
C TYR A 20 -6.89 -1.91 -4.69
N ARG A 21 -7.28 -2.05 -3.41
CA ARG A 21 -8.17 -3.13 -2.96
C ARG A 21 -9.23 -2.60 -2.01
N ARG A 22 -10.47 -3.03 -2.21
CA ARG A 22 -11.56 -2.78 -1.25
C ARG A 22 -11.46 -3.76 -0.09
N THR A 23 -11.67 -3.24 1.12
CA THR A 23 -11.80 -4.04 2.33
C THR A 23 -13.24 -3.90 2.84
N PRO A 24 -13.70 -4.78 3.76
CA PRO A 24 -15.00 -4.60 4.38
C PRO A 24 -15.20 -3.26 5.10
N SER A 25 -14.10 -2.61 5.51
CA SER A 25 -14.10 -1.37 6.28
C SER A 25 -13.65 -0.12 5.51
N GLY A 26 -13.39 -0.23 4.20
CA GLY A 26 -12.87 0.88 3.40
C GLY A 26 -12.05 0.40 2.21
N PHE A 27 -10.87 0.98 2.02
CA PHE A 27 -9.93 0.57 0.98
C PHE A 27 -8.48 0.65 1.44
N ILE A 28 -7.63 -0.08 0.72
CA ILE A 28 -6.18 0.07 0.74
C ILE A 28 -5.67 0.45 -0.64
N VAL A 29 -4.67 1.31 -0.67
CA VAL A 29 -3.85 1.63 -1.85
C VAL A 29 -2.41 1.37 -1.47
N TYR A 30 -1.65 0.64 -2.28
CA TYR A 30 -0.25 0.35 -1.96
C TYR A 30 0.64 0.14 -3.18
N SER A 31 1.94 0.27 -2.95
CA SER A 31 3.02 -0.08 -3.89
C SER A 31 3.65 -1.41 -3.48
N VAL A 32 4.18 -2.16 -4.45
CA VAL A 32 4.86 -3.46 -4.21
C VAL A 32 6.24 -3.31 -3.55
N GLY A 33 6.68 -2.08 -3.31
CA GLY A 33 7.93 -1.80 -2.63
C GLY A 33 9.18 -2.25 -3.40
N SER A 34 10.35 -2.11 -2.77
CA SER A 34 11.65 -2.37 -3.39
C SER A 34 11.90 -3.82 -3.75
N ASN A 35 11.18 -4.77 -3.13
CA ASN A 35 11.32 -6.19 -3.44
C ASN A 35 10.59 -6.57 -4.76
N GLY A 36 9.71 -5.70 -5.26
CA GLY A 36 8.94 -5.90 -6.49
C GLY A 36 7.86 -6.99 -6.40
N LYS A 37 7.54 -7.48 -5.20
CA LYS A 37 6.58 -8.55 -4.94
C LYS A 37 5.32 -7.96 -4.34
N ASP A 38 4.16 -8.43 -4.80
CA ASP A 38 2.89 -8.08 -4.17
C ASP A 38 2.69 -8.93 -2.91
N ASP A 39 3.06 -8.38 -1.75
CA ASP A 39 2.85 -9.00 -0.43
C ASP A 39 1.44 -8.71 0.14
N GLY A 40 0.59 -8.10 -0.68
CA GLY A 40 -0.83 -7.91 -0.43
C GLY A 40 -1.17 -6.64 0.34
N GLY A 41 -0.25 -5.68 0.46
CA GLY A 41 -0.48 -4.42 1.17
C GLY A 41 -0.62 -4.64 2.68
N ARG A 42 0.14 -5.59 3.23
CA ARG A 42 0.11 -5.93 4.66
C ARG A 42 0.95 -4.93 5.44
N GLU A 43 0.30 -4.13 6.28
CA GLU A 43 1.05 -3.46 7.34
C GLU A 43 1.24 -4.40 8.51
N THR A 44 2.49 -4.79 8.79
CA THR A 44 2.78 -5.48 10.03
C THR A 44 2.64 -4.47 11.19
N ARG A 45 1.48 -4.44 11.85
CA ARG A 45 1.18 -3.57 13.01
C ARG A 45 1.28 -4.25 14.37
N GLU A 46 1.41 -5.57 14.40
CA GLU A 46 1.45 -6.34 15.65
C GLU A 46 2.85 -6.93 15.88
N ILE A 47 3.22 -7.08 17.15
CA ILE A 47 4.53 -7.52 17.68
C ILE A 47 5.02 -8.87 17.10
N THR A 48 4.18 -9.60 16.34
CA THR A 48 4.56 -10.72 15.46
C THR A 48 5.61 -10.35 14.39
N LYS A 49 5.90 -9.06 14.18
CA LYS A 49 6.91 -8.50 13.26
C LYS A 49 8.37 -8.87 13.57
N ILE A 50 8.69 -9.43 14.74
CA ILE A 50 10.07 -9.90 15.02
C ILE A 50 10.44 -11.12 14.16
N LEU A 51 9.46 -11.90 13.69
CA LEU A 51 9.67 -13.12 12.91
C LEU A 51 9.21 -13.02 11.44
N ALA A 52 8.42 -12.01 11.08
CA ALA A 52 8.05 -11.78 9.69
C ALA A 52 9.20 -11.06 8.98
N GLU A 53 9.68 -11.63 7.87
CA GLU A 53 10.55 -10.92 6.93
C GLU A 53 9.90 -9.56 6.66
N LYS A 54 10.65 -8.49 6.90
CA LYS A 54 10.15 -7.12 6.92
C LYS A 54 9.40 -6.83 5.60
N ASP A 55 8.06 -6.78 5.65
CA ASP A 55 7.25 -6.40 4.50
C ASP A 55 7.62 -4.97 4.07
N ASP A 56 8.05 -4.80 2.82
CA ASP A 56 8.57 -3.55 2.25
C ASP A 56 7.50 -2.74 1.47
N ASP A 57 6.25 -3.21 1.43
CA ASP A 57 5.12 -2.53 0.80
C ASP A 57 4.87 -1.15 1.42
N TRP A 58 4.57 -0.15 0.58
CA TRP A 58 4.11 1.17 1.03
C TRP A 58 2.59 1.21 0.99
N VAL A 59 1.93 1.30 2.14
CA VAL A 59 0.48 1.10 2.26
C VAL A 59 -0.22 2.35 2.80
N TRP A 60 -1.35 2.69 2.18
CA TRP A 60 -2.31 3.71 2.64
C TRP A 60 -3.70 3.09 2.77
N TYR A 61 -4.49 3.52 3.76
CA TYR A 61 -5.84 3.01 4.05
C TYR A 61 -6.80 4.15 4.34
N GLU A 62 -8.07 3.94 3.98
CA GLU A 62 -9.17 4.78 4.44
C GLU A 62 -9.62 4.30 5.82
N GLY A 63 -9.39 5.16 6.83
CA GLY A 63 -9.69 4.86 8.22
C GLY A 63 -8.82 5.67 9.17
N ARG A 64 -9.12 6.97 9.30
CA ARG A 64 -8.72 7.80 10.45
C ARG A 64 -9.87 8.77 10.77
N GLU A 65 -10.72 8.34 11.68
CA GLU A 65 -11.14 9.18 12.82
C GLU A 65 -10.39 8.68 14.06
#